data_AF-A0A7S3DYT9-F1
#
_entry.id   AF-A0A7S3DYT9-F1
#
_cell.length_a   1.000
_cell.length_b   1.000
_cell.length_c   1.000
_cell.angle_alpha   90.00
_cell.angle_beta   90.00
_cell.angle_gamma   90.00
#
_symmetry.space_group_name_H-M   'P 1'
#
loop_
_entity.id
_entity.type
_entity.pdbx_description
1 polymer ?
#
loop_
_entity_poly.entity_id
_entity_poly.type
_entity_poly.pdbx_seq_one_letter_code
_entity_poly.pdbx_strand_id
1 'polypeptide(L)'
;FRLNSRRDGDETEKSAEYLKARQAAGFNTLKSLNELTSRLQSIERERESHRNREGVTFRIGQVVQHRDERWRGVVGDWSRPFGKDGSSSSKQSTPTKTSLTTKDYSTAFSQAETVDENIYCNVILDVGDSHSMGSPSGWVRAAQADLEPVENNHLIRIRSGHLHEKFIRFDDQSKLFVPTELHSYNYPDDQPNAKAIPDLTDEVQQLCTDIVNDVQAFAGRLERYILDETSCASERRLELLSNLQQRLQDLQKGDVLTKEQQLASDGQAGSISSLTYASQHLRELLGIQLEIVEVNSKRKIALEAKKGSGIKYNVGDVVNHTHFGFRGLVVGWDPKPLFDVRNWDGLQHIDNPMEKPFYHIIPDQNDCVEAFGGPRGVRYVCEDNLEACDEERRSISIEAESGWKRHEGTFVPPSSLTYQYGSDPGDDGVTERCLYR
;
A
#
# COMPACT_ATOMS: atom_id res chain seq x y z
N PHE A 1 -65.51 -13.30 30.60
CA PHE A 1 -64.42 -13.47 29.63
C PHE A 1 -63.50 -12.27 29.72
N ARG A 2 -62.42 -12.39 30.50
CA ARG A 2 -61.45 -11.32 30.76
C ARG A 2 -60.29 -11.41 29.76
N LEU A 3 -59.94 -10.26 29.22
CA LEU A 3 -58.81 -9.97 28.35
C LEU A 3 -57.48 -10.35 29.00
N ASN A 4 -56.66 -11.14 28.29
CA ASN A 4 -55.21 -11.23 28.50
C ASN A 4 -54.53 -10.31 27.47
N SER A 5 -54.33 -9.06 27.87
CA SER A 5 -53.32 -8.16 27.32
C SER A 5 -52.05 -8.39 28.14
N ARG A 6 -51.07 -9.12 27.58
CA ARG A 6 -49.70 -9.16 28.10
C ARG A 6 -48.75 -9.80 27.10
N ARG A 7 -47.66 -9.07 26.82
CA ARG A 7 -46.38 -9.47 26.20
C ARG A 7 -46.21 -9.32 24.68
N ASP A 8 -46.29 -8.08 24.19
CA ASP A 8 -45.60 -7.66 22.94
C ASP A 8 -44.43 -6.69 23.19
N GLY A 9 -44.12 -6.38 24.46
CA GLY A 9 -43.08 -5.41 24.83
C GLY A 9 -41.67 -5.98 25.02
N ASP A 10 -41.50 -7.30 25.16
CA ASP A 10 -40.21 -7.92 25.54
C ASP A 10 -39.40 -8.42 24.33
N GLU A 11 -40.01 -8.52 23.15
CA GLU A 11 -39.31 -8.91 21.91
C GLU A 11 -38.63 -7.72 21.20
N THR A 12 -39.21 -6.52 21.32
CA THR A 12 -38.66 -5.30 20.69
C THR A 12 -37.38 -4.84 21.38
N GLU A 13 -37.28 -4.98 22.70
CA GLU A 13 -36.10 -4.58 23.47
C GLU A 13 -34.92 -5.52 23.24
N LYS A 14 -35.15 -6.84 23.20
CA LYS A 14 -34.13 -7.85 22.84
C LYS A 14 -33.63 -7.69 21.40
N SER A 15 -34.51 -7.27 20.49
CA SER A 15 -34.14 -6.96 19.10
C SER A 15 -33.21 -5.73 19.02
N ALA A 16 -33.47 -4.69 19.80
CA ALA A 16 -32.65 -3.48 19.83
C ALA A 16 -31.25 -3.75 20.43
N GLU A 17 -31.17 -4.53 21.51
CA GLU A 17 -29.89 -4.90 22.13
C GLU A 17 -29.05 -5.81 21.21
N TYR A 18 -29.71 -6.75 20.53
CA TYR A 18 -29.07 -7.60 19.51
C TYR A 18 -28.54 -6.78 18.32
N LEU A 19 -29.31 -5.82 17.81
CA LEU A 19 -28.87 -4.92 16.74
C LEU A 19 -27.66 -4.08 17.17
N LYS A 20 -27.67 -3.55 18.40
CA LYS A 20 -26.56 -2.78 18.96
C LYS A 20 -25.30 -3.62 19.12
N ALA A 21 -25.43 -4.86 19.61
CA ALA A 21 -24.30 -5.79 19.73
C ALA A 21 -23.72 -6.16 18.36
N ARG A 22 -24.57 -6.40 17.36
CA ARG A 22 -24.14 -6.67 15.98
C ARG A 22 -23.44 -5.48 15.34
N GLN A 23 -23.94 -4.26 15.55
CA GLN A 23 -23.28 -3.03 15.10
C GLN A 23 -21.92 -2.85 15.76
N ALA A 24 -21.84 -3.04 17.09
CA ALA A 24 -20.58 -2.96 17.82
C ALA A 24 -19.56 -4.01 17.34
N ALA A 25 -20.00 -5.23 17.08
CA ALA A 25 -19.16 -6.27 16.49
C ALA A 25 -18.66 -5.87 15.09
N GLY A 26 -19.53 -5.33 14.24
CA GLY A 26 -19.16 -4.82 12.92
C GLY A 26 -18.10 -3.70 12.99
N PHE A 27 -18.28 -2.73 13.89
CA PHE A 27 -17.30 -1.66 14.11
C PHE A 27 -15.96 -2.20 14.62
N ASN A 28 -15.98 -3.15 15.55
CA ASN A 28 -14.74 -3.77 16.06
C ASN A 28 -14.03 -4.55 14.96
N THR A 29 -14.76 -5.30 14.12
CA THR A 29 -14.19 -6.00 12.97
C THR A 29 -13.58 -5.03 11.97
N LEU A 30 -14.28 -3.94 11.62
CA LEU A 30 -13.75 -2.90 10.73
C LEU A 30 -12.52 -2.21 11.30
N LYS A 31 -12.51 -1.93 12.61
CA LYS A 31 -11.34 -1.39 13.29
C LYS A 31 -10.15 -2.34 13.21
N SER A 32 -10.37 -3.62 13.50
CA SER A 32 -9.33 -4.66 13.37
C SER A 32 -8.84 -4.81 11.93
N LEU A 33 -9.73 -4.69 10.93
CA LEU A 33 -9.34 -4.72 9.51
C LEU A 33 -8.53 -3.48 9.11
N ASN A 34 -8.87 -2.29 9.59
CA ASN A 34 -8.10 -1.08 9.32
C ASN A 34 -6.72 -1.13 9.99
N GLU A 35 -6.64 -1.60 11.24
CA GLU A 35 -5.38 -1.81 11.95
C GLU A 35 -4.52 -2.86 11.24
N LEU A 36 -5.14 -3.97 10.79
CA LEU A 36 -4.49 -5.00 9.99
C LEU A 36 -3.98 -4.43 8.66
N THR A 37 -4.79 -3.66 7.95
CA THR A 37 -4.41 -3.03 6.67
C THR A 37 -3.22 -2.10 6.84
N SER A 38 -3.26 -1.21 7.84
CA SER A 38 -2.16 -0.29 8.15
C SER A 38 -0.87 -1.05 8.47
N ARG A 39 -1.00 -2.15 9.21
CA ARG A 39 0.12 -3.02 9.56
C ARG A 39 0.66 -3.77 8.35
N LEU A 40 -0.19 -4.30 7.47
CA LEU A 40 0.20 -4.95 6.23
C LEU A 40 0.95 -3.99 5.30
N GLN A 41 0.47 -2.76 5.13
CA GLN A 41 1.15 -1.74 4.35
C GLN A 41 2.51 -1.33 4.94
N SER A 42 2.64 -1.34 6.28
CA SER A 42 3.94 -1.11 6.93
C SER A 42 4.91 -2.26 6.63
N ILE A 43 4.45 -3.49 6.79
CA ILE A 43 5.20 -4.72 6.54
C ILE A 43 5.64 -4.80 5.07
N GLU A 44 4.78 -4.44 4.13
CA GLU A 44 5.10 -4.44 2.70
C GLU A 44 6.16 -3.39 2.34
N ARG A 45 6.07 -2.19 2.91
CA ARG A 45 7.09 -1.13 2.74
C ARG A 45 8.44 -1.55 3.33
N GLU A 46 8.44 -2.16 4.52
CA GLU A 46 9.64 -2.72 5.13
C GLU A 46 10.24 -3.79 4.23
N ARG A 47 9.43 -4.75 3.77
CA ARG A 47 9.87 -5.81 2.85
C ARG A 47 10.51 -5.25 1.59
N GLU A 48 9.90 -4.26 0.96
CA GLU A 48 10.44 -3.67 -0.26
C GLU A 48 11.78 -2.97 0.02
N SER A 49 11.90 -2.29 1.15
CA SER A 49 13.18 -1.70 1.58
C SER A 49 14.28 -2.73 1.85
N HIS A 50 13.90 -3.96 2.21
CA HIS A 50 14.83 -5.05 2.49
C HIS A 50 15.16 -5.93 1.28
N ARG A 51 14.46 -5.79 0.15
CA ARG A 51 14.84 -6.49 -1.10
C ARG A 51 16.22 -6.04 -1.61
N ASN A 52 16.56 -4.77 -1.40
CA ASN A 52 17.87 -4.28 -1.79
C ASN A 52 18.93 -4.65 -0.74
N ARG A 53 19.56 -5.80 -0.93
CA ARG A 53 20.70 -6.28 -0.12
C ARG A 53 22.06 -5.68 -0.51
N GLU A 54 22.13 -4.72 -1.44
CA GLU A 54 23.42 -4.19 -1.89
C GLU A 54 24.25 -3.60 -0.73
N GLY A 55 25.44 -4.15 -0.48
CA GLY A 55 26.30 -3.77 0.65
C GLY A 55 25.96 -4.47 1.98
N VAL A 56 24.85 -5.22 2.09
CA VAL A 56 24.50 -5.97 3.31
C VAL A 56 25.29 -7.28 3.37
N THR A 57 26.26 -7.34 4.26
CA THR A 57 27.22 -8.45 4.40
C THR A 57 26.63 -9.61 5.21
N PHE A 58 25.96 -9.32 6.32
CA PHE A 58 25.42 -10.36 7.21
C PHE A 58 24.02 -10.79 6.81
N ARG A 59 23.70 -12.06 7.11
CA ARG A 59 22.35 -12.59 6.92
C ARG A 59 21.52 -12.51 8.19
N ILE A 60 20.21 -12.41 8.04
CA ILE A 60 19.29 -12.59 9.18
C ILE A 60 19.48 -13.99 9.76
N GLY A 61 19.61 -14.06 11.08
CA GLY A 61 19.89 -15.30 11.80
C GLY A 61 21.37 -15.68 11.89
N GLN A 62 22.27 -14.87 11.33
CA GLN A 62 23.71 -15.10 11.45
C GLN A 62 24.24 -14.74 12.83
N VAL A 63 25.07 -15.63 13.39
CA VAL A 63 25.76 -15.36 14.65
C VAL A 63 26.98 -14.49 14.38
N VAL A 64 27.03 -13.36 15.06
CA VAL A 64 28.07 -12.33 14.94
C VAL A 64 28.68 -12.01 16.30
N GLN A 65 29.89 -11.48 16.26
CA GLN A 65 30.60 -10.94 17.41
C GLN A 65 31.07 -9.53 17.08
N HIS A 66 31.02 -8.63 18.05
CA HIS A 66 31.60 -7.30 17.90
C HIS A 66 33.12 -7.38 18.00
N ARG A 67 33.84 -6.73 17.08
CA ARG A 67 35.30 -6.79 16.95
C ARG A 67 36.01 -6.32 18.21
N ASP A 68 35.62 -5.14 18.72
CA ASP A 68 36.28 -4.53 19.87
C ASP A 68 35.67 -4.95 21.21
N GLU A 69 34.34 -4.89 21.34
CA GLU A 69 33.64 -5.17 22.59
C GLU A 69 33.45 -6.67 22.88
N ARG A 70 33.70 -7.54 21.90
CA ARG A 70 33.69 -9.01 22.00
C ARG A 70 32.37 -9.65 22.46
N TRP A 71 31.27 -8.92 22.59
CA TRP A 71 29.95 -9.51 22.81
C TRP A 71 29.48 -10.29 21.59
N ARG A 72 28.59 -11.27 21.79
CA ARG A 72 28.05 -12.11 20.72
C ARG A 72 26.54 -11.99 20.65
N GLY A 73 26.00 -12.21 19.47
CA GLY A 73 24.57 -12.25 19.26
C GLY A 73 24.17 -12.72 17.87
N VAL A 74 22.89 -12.63 17.58
CA VAL A 74 22.28 -13.04 16.30
C VAL A 74 21.74 -11.82 15.58
N VAL A 75 22.08 -11.64 14.31
CA VAL A 75 21.53 -10.56 13.47
C VAL A 75 20.01 -10.76 13.35
N GLY A 76 19.25 -9.87 14.00
CA GLY A 76 17.78 -9.92 14.05
C GLY A 76 17.11 -8.98 13.05
N ASP A 77 17.81 -7.97 12.55
CA ASP A 77 17.40 -7.16 11.40
C ASP A 77 18.60 -6.34 10.90
N TRP A 78 18.41 -5.64 9.78
CA TRP A 78 19.34 -4.62 9.33
C TRP A 78 18.57 -3.41 8.79
N SER A 79 19.16 -2.23 8.94
CA SER A 79 18.60 -0.97 8.47
C SER A 79 19.70 -0.12 7.87
N ARG A 80 19.35 0.60 6.80
CA ARG A 80 20.17 1.70 6.30
C ARG A 80 19.87 2.93 7.16
N PRO A 81 20.84 3.79 7.44
CA PRO A 81 20.53 5.04 8.11
C PRO A 81 19.65 5.81 7.14
N PHE A 82 18.56 6.36 7.66
CA PHE A 82 17.80 7.34 6.89
C PHE A 82 18.81 8.42 6.51
N GLY A 83 19.00 8.64 5.20
CA GLY A 83 19.78 9.79 4.74
C GLY A 83 19.27 11.02 5.48
N LYS A 84 20.15 11.97 5.80
CA LYS A 84 19.80 13.19 6.55
C LYS A 84 18.62 13.96 5.94
N ASP A 85 18.26 13.66 4.70
CA ASP A 85 16.97 13.99 4.12
C ASP A 85 15.91 13.01 4.67
N GLY A 86 15.29 13.37 5.81
CA GLY A 86 14.32 12.57 6.57
C GLY A 86 13.02 12.18 5.84
N SER A 87 13.05 11.99 4.52
CA SER A 87 12.01 11.30 3.76
C SER A 87 12.35 9.81 3.66
N SER A 88 11.61 8.99 4.40
CA SER A 88 11.58 7.54 4.24
C SER A 88 11.50 7.13 2.77
N SER A 89 12.52 6.42 2.29
CA SER A 89 12.60 5.85 0.94
C SER A 89 11.67 4.65 0.78
N SER A 90 10.36 4.90 0.72
CA SER A 90 9.37 3.98 0.16
C SER A 90 8.49 4.64 -0.90
N LYS A 91 9.00 5.69 -1.55
CA LYS A 91 8.49 6.12 -2.85
C LYS A 91 9.61 5.94 -3.86
N GLN A 92 9.61 4.79 -4.51
CA GLN A 92 10.19 4.66 -5.85
C GLN A 92 9.28 5.40 -6.83
N SER A 93 9.15 6.72 -6.64
CA SER A 93 8.85 7.61 -7.73
C SER A 93 10.17 7.87 -8.43
N THR A 94 10.20 7.66 -9.74
CA THR A 94 11.17 8.28 -10.64
C THR A 94 11.47 9.72 -10.18
N PRO A 95 12.72 10.21 -10.33
CA PRO A 95 13.15 11.47 -9.75
C PRO A 95 12.38 12.62 -10.38
N THR A 96 11.25 12.97 -9.79
CA THR A 96 10.49 14.15 -10.15
C THR A 96 11.03 15.24 -9.24
N LYS A 97 12.05 15.94 -9.73
CA LYS A 97 12.47 17.23 -9.16
C LYS A 97 11.23 18.14 -9.17
N THR A 98 10.62 18.33 -8.01
CA THR A 98 9.53 19.29 -7.75
C THR A 98 9.84 20.10 -6.50
N SER A 99 10.93 20.86 -6.57
CA SER A 99 11.05 22.12 -5.85
C SER A 99 11.83 23.03 -6.79
N LEU A 100 11.33 24.24 -7.00
CA LEU A 100 11.67 25.09 -8.13
C LEU A 100 12.73 26.14 -7.79
N THR A 101 13.42 26.05 -6.63
CA THR A 101 14.24 27.19 -6.16
C THR A 101 15.53 26.89 -5.36
N THR A 102 16.20 25.74 -5.49
CA THR A 102 17.62 25.66 -5.07
C THR A 102 18.55 25.91 -6.26
N LYS A 103 19.19 27.08 -6.25
CA LYS A 103 20.48 27.25 -6.95
C LYS A 103 21.42 26.19 -6.38
N ASP A 104 21.77 25.20 -7.19
CA ASP A 104 22.83 24.24 -6.89
C ASP A 104 24.15 25.01 -6.78
N TYR A 105 24.58 25.34 -5.56
CA TYR A 105 25.98 25.60 -5.29
C TYR A 105 26.69 24.25 -5.23
N SER A 106 27.21 23.79 -6.36
CA SER A 106 28.13 22.65 -6.40
C SER A 106 29.46 23.06 -5.77
N THR A 107 29.56 22.97 -4.45
CA THR A 107 30.87 22.79 -3.81
C THR A 107 31.34 21.39 -4.17
N ALA A 108 32.18 21.31 -5.20
CA ALA A 108 32.95 20.14 -5.54
C ALA A 108 33.87 19.77 -4.36
N PHE A 109 33.36 18.96 -3.43
CA PHE A 109 34.19 18.13 -2.57
C PHE A 109 34.07 16.70 -3.07
N SER A 110 35.10 16.30 -3.82
CA SER A 110 35.36 14.91 -4.17
C SER A 110 35.79 14.16 -2.90
N GLN A 111 34.88 13.42 -2.29
CA GLN A 111 35.25 12.19 -1.61
C GLN A 111 34.31 11.09 -2.08
N ALA A 112 34.89 10.10 -2.73
CA ALA A 112 34.30 8.79 -2.85
C ALA A 112 34.26 8.19 -1.44
N GLU A 113 33.29 8.62 -0.62
CA GLU A 113 32.90 7.87 0.57
C GLU A 113 32.28 6.56 0.07
N THR A 114 32.94 5.47 0.39
CA THR A 114 32.47 4.12 0.11
C THR A 114 31.08 3.96 0.73
N VAL A 115 30.08 3.76 -0.12
CA VAL A 115 28.64 3.64 0.22
C VAL A 115 28.36 2.54 1.27
N ASP A 116 29.33 1.66 1.53
CA ASP A 116 29.24 0.55 2.48
C ASP A 116 29.28 0.95 3.98
N GLU A 117 29.71 2.17 4.35
CA GLU A 117 30.02 2.47 5.78
C GLU A 117 28.80 2.63 6.70
N ASN A 118 27.58 2.58 6.17
CA ASN A 118 26.41 3.08 6.89
C ASN A 118 25.36 2.03 7.24
N ILE A 119 25.56 0.75 6.95
CA ILE A 119 24.57 -0.29 7.30
C ILE A 119 24.65 -0.63 8.80
N TYR A 120 23.51 -0.61 9.48
CA TYR A 120 23.40 -1.01 10.88
C TYR A 120 22.61 -2.31 11.02
N CYS A 121 23.09 -3.22 11.86
CA CYS A 121 22.38 -4.44 12.24
C CYS A 121 21.82 -4.27 13.66
N ASN A 122 20.55 -4.62 13.90
CA ASN A 122 20.11 -4.87 15.27
C ASN A 122 20.37 -6.34 15.61
N VAL A 123 21.14 -6.55 16.66
CA VAL A 123 21.66 -7.86 17.07
C VAL A 123 21.04 -8.26 18.41
N ILE A 124 20.49 -9.48 18.45
CA ILE A 124 19.98 -10.12 19.67
C ILE A 124 21.16 -10.70 20.44
N LEU A 125 21.48 -10.11 21.59
CA LEU A 125 22.64 -10.48 22.41
C LEU A 125 22.43 -11.83 23.13
N ASP A 126 23.54 -12.57 23.35
CA ASP A 126 23.54 -13.65 24.35
C ASP A 126 23.26 -13.06 25.74
N VAL A 127 22.53 -13.81 26.56
CA VAL A 127 22.15 -13.40 27.92
C VAL A 127 23.39 -13.02 28.74
N GLY A 128 24.51 -13.75 28.65
CA GLY A 128 25.71 -13.41 29.40
C GLY A 128 26.32 -12.08 28.96
N ASP A 129 26.32 -11.83 27.65
CA ASP A 129 26.88 -10.62 27.04
C ASP A 129 25.97 -9.40 27.30
N SER A 130 24.64 -9.57 27.18
CA SER A 130 23.62 -8.56 27.53
C SER A 130 23.75 -8.07 28.98
N HIS A 131 23.95 -8.98 29.94
CA HIS A 131 24.17 -8.61 31.34
C HIS A 131 25.48 -7.83 31.53
N SER A 132 26.55 -8.23 30.82
CA SER A 132 27.87 -7.58 30.91
C SER A 132 27.86 -6.18 30.30
N MET A 133 27.09 -5.97 29.24
CA MET A 133 26.89 -4.65 28.61
C MET A 133 25.89 -3.77 29.36
N GLY A 134 25.15 -4.31 30.34
CA GLY A 134 24.05 -3.59 30.98
C GLY A 134 22.92 -3.23 30.02
N SER A 135 22.69 -4.03 28.97
CA SER A 135 21.60 -3.84 28.01
C SER A 135 20.41 -4.73 28.40
N PRO A 136 19.43 -4.21 29.16
CA PRO A 136 18.31 -5.02 29.68
C PRO A 136 17.34 -5.45 28.58
N SER A 137 17.37 -4.81 27.41
CA SER A 137 16.53 -5.19 26.27
C SER A 137 17.01 -6.48 25.60
N GLY A 138 18.27 -6.90 25.82
CA GLY A 138 18.85 -8.01 25.06
C GLY A 138 19.10 -7.70 23.58
N TRP A 139 18.98 -6.43 23.17
CA TRP A 139 19.26 -5.95 21.81
C TRP A 139 20.38 -4.91 21.83
N VAL A 140 21.15 -4.87 20.74
CA VAL A 140 22.13 -3.81 20.46
C VAL A 140 22.10 -3.47 18.99
N ARG A 141 22.27 -2.18 18.67
CA ARG A 141 22.45 -1.71 17.29
C ARG A 141 23.94 -1.52 17.07
N ALA A 142 24.50 -2.19 16.06
CA ALA A 142 25.93 -2.10 15.73
C ALA A 142 26.10 -1.79 14.24
N ALA A 143 27.16 -1.05 13.89
CA ALA A 143 27.51 -0.88 12.49
C ALA A 143 28.03 -2.21 11.94
N GLN A 144 27.70 -2.50 10.68
CA GLN A 144 28.13 -3.73 10.01
C GLN A 144 29.66 -3.86 10.01
N ALA A 145 30.39 -2.74 9.91
CA ALA A 145 31.85 -2.72 9.92
C ALA A 145 32.46 -3.20 11.25
N ASP A 146 31.72 -3.09 12.35
CA ASP A 146 32.17 -3.45 13.70
C ASP A 146 31.88 -4.92 14.05
N LEU A 147 31.21 -5.63 13.15
CA LEU A 147 30.82 -7.02 13.34
C LEU A 147 31.77 -7.96 12.58
N GLU A 148 31.92 -9.16 13.13
CA GLU A 148 32.59 -10.30 12.49
C GLU A 148 31.75 -11.58 12.68
N PRO A 149 31.74 -12.50 11.69
CA PRO A 149 31.00 -13.74 11.83
C PRO A 149 31.66 -14.67 12.87
N VAL A 150 30.85 -15.37 13.66
CA VAL A 150 31.36 -16.34 14.64
C VAL A 150 31.47 -17.72 14.00
N GLU A 151 32.70 -18.15 13.70
CA GLU A 151 32.97 -19.47 13.10
C GLU A 151 33.10 -20.60 14.14
N ASN A 152 33.40 -20.26 15.39
CA ASN A 152 33.64 -21.25 16.44
C ASN A 152 32.32 -21.90 16.91
N ASN A 153 32.16 -23.20 16.65
CA ASN A 153 30.98 -24.00 17.04
C ASN A 153 30.58 -23.88 18.52
N HIS A 154 31.52 -23.61 19.43
CA HIS A 154 31.23 -23.42 20.84
C HIS A 154 30.64 -22.04 21.16
N LEU A 155 30.96 -21.04 20.35
CA LEU A 155 30.52 -19.65 20.53
C LEU A 155 29.22 -19.33 19.80
N ILE A 156 28.82 -20.17 18.84
CA ILE A 156 27.59 -20.04 18.05
C ILE A 156 26.32 -20.24 18.89
N ARG A 157 26.42 -20.90 20.05
CA ARG A 157 25.28 -21.06 20.96
C ARG A 157 24.94 -19.74 21.64
N ILE A 158 23.90 -19.07 21.14
CA ILE A 158 23.32 -17.87 21.75
C ILE A 158 22.11 -18.27 22.58
N ARG A 159 22.08 -17.83 23.84
CA ARG A 159 20.94 -17.97 24.75
C ARG A 159 20.31 -16.60 24.87
N SER A 160 19.10 -16.42 24.36
CA SER A 160 18.37 -15.17 24.55
C SER A 160 16.88 -15.43 24.60
N GLY A 161 16.21 -14.71 25.50
CA GLY A 161 14.76 -14.69 25.58
C GLY A 161 14.14 -14.21 24.28
N HIS A 162 14.78 -13.35 23.49
CA HIS A 162 14.17 -12.79 22.29
C HIS A 162 14.33 -13.65 21.03
N LEU A 163 15.10 -14.74 21.08
CA LEU A 163 15.33 -15.58 19.90
C LEU A 163 14.03 -16.22 19.39
N HIS A 164 13.15 -16.69 20.29
CA HIS A 164 11.91 -17.36 19.90
C HIS A 164 10.88 -16.44 19.23
N GLU A 165 11.03 -15.12 19.37
CA GLU A 165 10.15 -14.15 18.71
C GLU A 165 10.45 -14.01 17.21
N LYS A 166 11.72 -14.22 16.83
CA LYS A 166 12.24 -13.96 15.48
C LYS A 166 12.71 -15.22 14.76
N PHE A 167 13.04 -16.27 15.50
CA PHE A 167 13.64 -17.49 15.00
C PHE A 167 12.95 -18.73 15.55
N ILE A 168 12.76 -19.73 14.69
CA ILE A 168 12.10 -20.99 15.04
C ILE A 168 13.09 -21.94 15.70
N ARG A 169 14.29 -22.07 15.11
CA ARG A 169 15.32 -23.02 15.52
C ARG A 169 16.69 -22.59 15.02
N PHE A 170 17.73 -23.20 15.56
CA PHE A 170 19.07 -23.13 15.00
C PHE A 170 19.27 -24.28 13.99
N ASP A 171 19.74 -23.98 12.78
CA ASP A 171 20.11 -24.98 11.78
C ASP A 171 21.61 -25.29 11.86
N ASP A 172 21.93 -26.47 12.38
CA ASP A 172 23.30 -26.93 12.55
C ASP A 172 24.09 -27.06 11.24
N GLN A 173 23.42 -27.19 10.09
CA GLN A 173 24.09 -27.32 8.80
C GLN A 173 24.49 -25.97 8.22
N SER A 174 23.57 -25.01 8.17
CA SER A 174 23.89 -23.65 7.70
C SER A 174 24.59 -22.80 8.76
N LYS A 175 24.59 -23.22 10.02
CA LYS A 175 25.06 -22.44 11.19
C LYS A 175 24.32 -21.12 11.37
N LEU A 176 23.04 -21.09 10.99
CA LEU A 176 22.17 -19.91 11.06
C LEU A 176 20.92 -20.23 11.89
N PHE A 177 20.40 -19.22 12.58
CA PHE A 177 19.05 -19.28 13.12
C PHE A 177 18.04 -19.13 11.98
N VAL A 178 17.06 -20.04 11.92
CA VAL A 178 16.01 -20.04 10.89
C VAL A 178 14.95 -19.01 11.27
N PRO A 179 14.74 -17.95 10.48
CA PRO A 179 13.76 -16.91 10.79
C PRO A 179 12.33 -17.49 10.81
N THR A 180 11.43 -16.89 11.59
CA THR A 180 10.00 -17.19 11.51
C THR A 180 9.43 -16.81 10.14
N GLU A 181 8.27 -17.34 9.75
CA GLU A 181 7.65 -17.02 8.45
C GLU A 181 7.44 -15.53 8.25
N LEU A 182 6.96 -14.84 9.29
CA LEU A 182 6.76 -13.40 9.26
C LEU A 182 8.09 -12.64 9.09
N HIS A 183 9.15 -13.11 9.74
CA HIS A 183 10.45 -12.47 9.65
C HIS A 183 11.11 -12.74 8.28
N SER A 184 11.01 -13.98 7.79
CA SER A 184 11.38 -14.40 6.44
C SER A 184 10.61 -13.64 5.34
N TYR A 185 9.35 -13.27 5.60
CA TYR A 185 8.57 -12.43 4.69
C TYR A 185 9.18 -11.02 4.57
N ASN A 186 9.65 -10.45 5.68
CA ASN A 186 10.26 -9.12 5.72
C ASN A 186 11.67 -9.09 5.09
N TYR A 187 12.37 -10.23 5.05
CA TYR A 187 13.73 -10.35 4.53
C TYR A 187 13.81 -11.51 3.52
N PRO A 188 13.19 -11.36 2.33
CA PRO A 188 13.00 -12.47 1.40
C PRO A 188 14.31 -13.07 0.87
N ASP A 189 15.36 -12.26 0.74
CA ASP A 189 16.66 -12.66 0.18
C ASP A 189 17.65 -13.20 1.23
N ASP A 190 17.24 -13.24 2.50
CA ASP A 190 18.06 -13.71 3.63
C ASP A 190 17.89 -15.19 3.94
N GLN A 191 17.04 -15.90 3.19
CA GLN A 191 16.71 -17.27 3.55
C GLN A 191 17.90 -18.22 3.33
N PRO A 192 18.35 -18.95 4.37
CA PRO A 192 19.30 -20.03 4.18
C PRO A 192 18.64 -21.10 3.31
N ASN A 193 19.21 -21.39 2.13
CA ASN A 193 18.80 -22.41 1.15
C ASN A 193 17.57 -23.16 1.61
N ALA A 194 16.39 -22.60 1.29
CA ALA A 194 15.10 -22.94 1.89
C ALA A 194 14.90 -24.46 1.84
N LYS A 195 15.36 -25.15 2.88
CA LYS A 195 14.94 -26.52 3.13
C LYS A 195 13.45 -26.41 3.42
N ALA A 196 12.70 -27.31 2.78
CA ALA A 196 11.26 -27.44 2.88
C ALA A 196 10.78 -26.92 4.24
N ILE A 197 9.99 -25.85 4.19
CA ILE A 197 9.18 -25.41 5.33
C ILE A 197 8.58 -26.69 5.91
N PRO A 198 8.75 -26.97 7.22
CA PRO A 198 8.22 -28.20 7.80
C PRO A 198 6.77 -28.33 7.35
N ASP A 199 6.42 -29.50 6.80
CA ASP A 199 5.10 -29.73 6.24
C ASP A 199 4.05 -29.19 7.21
N LEU A 200 3.21 -28.28 6.72
CA LEU A 200 2.12 -27.73 7.51
C LEU A 200 1.34 -28.89 8.09
N THR A 201 1.00 -28.83 9.39
CA THR A 201 0.17 -29.86 9.99
C THR A 201 -1.14 -29.99 9.22
N ASP A 202 -1.71 -31.20 9.16
CA ASP A 202 -2.97 -31.45 8.46
C ASP A 202 -4.08 -30.48 8.92
N GLU A 203 -4.07 -30.11 10.22
CA GLU A 203 -4.97 -29.10 10.79
C GLU A 203 -4.81 -27.71 10.16
N VAL A 204 -3.57 -27.25 9.95
CA VAL A 204 -3.30 -25.94 9.31
C VAL A 204 -3.62 -25.99 7.82
N GLN A 205 -3.35 -27.11 7.15
CA GLN A 205 -3.74 -27.29 5.75
C GLN A 205 -5.27 -27.26 5.58
N GLN A 206 -6.00 -27.92 6.48
CA GLN A 206 -7.46 -27.89 6.51
C GLN A 206 -7.97 -26.47 6.75
N LEU A 207 -7.42 -25.75 7.73
CA LEU A 207 -7.79 -24.36 7.99
C LEU A 207 -7.55 -23.45 6.78
N CYS A 208 -6.43 -23.59 6.08
CA CYS A 208 -6.16 -22.83 4.85
C CYS A 208 -7.19 -23.14 3.76
N THR A 209 -7.58 -24.41 3.63
CA THR A 209 -8.61 -24.85 2.69
C THR A 209 -9.98 -24.25 3.04
N ASP A 210 -10.34 -24.24 4.32
CA ASP A 210 -11.59 -23.65 4.80
C ASP A 210 -11.63 -22.14 4.53
N ILE A 211 -10.53 -21.42 4.78
CA ILE A 211 -10.39 -19.98 4.46
C ILE A 211 -10.62 -19.73 2.96
N VAL A 212 -10.00 -20.52 2.09
CA VAL A 212 -10.16 -20.37 0.63
C VAL A 212 -11.62 -20.59 0.24
N ASN A 213 -12.25 -21.66 0.73
CA ASN A 213 -13.65 -21.97 0.46
C ASN A 213 -14.59 -20.85 0.93
N ASP A 214 -14.36 -20.30 2.12
CA ASP A 214 -15.15 -19.20 2.68
C ASP A 214 -15.00 -17.91 1.88
N VAL A 215 -13.78 -17.57 1.46
CA VAL A 215 -13.52 -16.41 0.60
C VAL A 215 -14.17 -16.58 -0.77
N GLN A 216 -14.04 -17.75 -1.41
CA GLN A 216 -14.69 -18.06 -2.68
C GLN A 216 -16.22 -17.99 -2.58
N ALA A 217 -16.79 -18.56 -1.52
CA ALA A 217 -18.22 -18.51 -1.27
C ALA A 217 -18.70 -17.08 -1.01
N PHE A 218 -17.91 -16.25 -0.33
CA PHE A 218 -18.22 -14.84 -0.10
C PHE A 218 -18.13 -14.02 -1.40
N ALA A 219 -17.07 -14.21 -2.19
CA ALA A 219 -16.90 -13.57 -3.49
C ALA A 219 -18.08 -13.88 -4.41
N GLY A 220 -18.51 -15.15 -4.48
CA GLY A 220 -19.69 -15.54 -5.27
C GLY A 220 -21.02 -14.94 -4.78
N ARG A 221 -21.14 -14.60 -3.49
CA ARG A 221 -22.31 -13.85 -2.99
C ARG A 221 -22.26 -12.40 -3.45
N LEU A 222 -21.10 -11.73 -3.33
CA LEU A 222 -20.91 -10.36 -3.79
C LEU A 222 -21.12 -10.22 -5.29
N GLU A 223 -20.60 -11.16 -6.07
CA GLU A 223 -20.79 -11.19 -7.53
C GLU A 223 -22.27 -11.31 -7.90
N ARG A 224 -23.02 -12.20 -7.25
CA ARG A 224 -24.47 -12.32 -7.46
C ARG A 224 -25.21 -11.05 -7.13
N TYR A 225 -24.82 -10.31 -6.08
CA TYR A 225 -25.45 -9.02 -5.79
C TYR A 225 -25.22 -8.00 -6.92
N ILE A 226 -24.02 -7.94 -7.49
CA ILE A 226 -23.74 -7.08 -8.65
C ILE A 226 -24.61 -7.52 -9.83
N LEU A 227 -24.71 -8.82 -10.10
CA LEU A 227 -25.53 -9.36 -11.18
C LEU A 227 -27.03 -9.10 -10.98
N ASP A 228 -27.56 -9.25 -9.77
CA ASP A 228 -28.97 -9.02 -9.46
C ASP A 228 -29.38 -7.55 -9.70
N GLU A 229 -28.49 -6.61 -9.38
CA GLU A 229 -28.75 -5.16 -9.57
C GLU A 229 -28.44 -4.70 -11.01
N THR A 230 -27.49 -5.32 -11.70
CA THR A 230 -27.05 -4.87 -13.04
C THR A 230 -27.62 -5.68 -14.20
N SER A 231 -28.08 -6.91 -13.96
CA SER A 231 -28.28 -8.00 -14.95
C SER A 231 -27.00 -8.40 -15.69
N CYS A 232 -26.28 -7.44 -16.26
CA CYS A 232 -24.97 -7.59 -16.87
C CYS A 232 -24.21 -6.25 -16.87
N ALA A 233 -23.21 -6.11 -16.00
CA ALA A 233 -22.48 -4.85 -15.83
C ALA A 233 -21.76 -4.39 -17.12
N SER A 234 -21.21 -5.34 -17.88
CA SER A 234 -20.45 -5.08 -19.10
C SER A 234 -21.33 -4.60 -20.26
N GLU A 235 -22.51 -5.19 -20.44
CA GLU A 235 -23.51 -4.74 -21.43
C GLU A 235 -24.00 -3.32 -21.14
N ARG A 236 -24.09 -2.97 -19.85
CA ARG A 236 -24.46 -1.64 -19.38
C ARG A 236 -23.31 -0.64 -19.38
N ARG A 237 -22.10 -1.05 -19.81
CA ARG A 237 -20.88 -0.22 -19.84
C ARG A 237 -20.50 0.33 -18.46
N LEU A 238 -20.82 -0.39 -17.40
CA LEU A 238 -20.45 -0.06 -16.02
C LEU A 238 -19.03 -0.59 -15.76
N GLU A 239 -18.00 0.06 -16.30
CA GLU A 239 -16.63 -0.51 -16.32
C GLU A 239 -16.10 -0.77 -14.90
N LEU A 240 -16.40 0.11 -13.93
CA LEU A 240 -16.04 -0.12 -12.52
C LEU A 240 -16.65 -1.43 -11.97
N LEU A 241 -17.97 -1.61 -12.12
CA LEU A 241 -18.64 -2.83 -11.67
C LEU A 241 -18.20 -4.06 -12.47
N SER A 242 -17.90 -3.90 -13.76
CA SER A 242 -17.40 -4.98 -14.62
C SER A 242 -16.03 -5.47 -14.16
N ASN A 243 -15.12 -4.55 -13.81
CA ASN A 243 -13.81 -4.88 -13.26
C ASN A 243 -13.93 -5.57 -11.90
N LEU A 244 -14.78 -5.05 -11.01
CA LEU A 244 -15.03 -5.67 -9.70
C LEU A 244 -15.65 -7.07 -9.85
N GLN A 245 -16.62 -7.22 -10.76
CA GLN A 245 -17.24 -8.50 -11.06
C GLN A 245 -16.22 -9.50 -11.58
N GLN A 246 -15.35 -9.11 -12.52
CA GLN A 246 -14.30 -9.98 -13.04
C GLN A 246 -13.37 -10.45 -11.91
N ARG A 247 -12.91 -9.54 -11.05
CA ARG A 247 -12.03 -9.89 -9.92
C ARG A 247 -12.72 -10.81 -8.92
N LEU A 248 -14.02 -10.61 -8.65
CA LEU A 248 -14.81 -11.50 -7.80
C LEU A 248 -14.97 -12.90 -8.43
N GLN A 249 -15.13 -12.97 -9.75
CA GLN A 249 -15.18 -14.24 -10.49
C GLN A 249 -13.82 -14.97 -10.45
N ASP A 250 -12.72 -14.24 -10.65
CA ASP A 250 -11.37 -14.80 -10.56
C ASP A 250 -11.11 -15.33 -9.15
N LEU A 251 -11.49 -14.55 -8.13
CA LEU A 251 -11.42 -14.96 -6.72
C LEU A 251 -12.27 -16.20 -6.44
N GLN A 252 -13.49 -16.29 -6.98
CA GLN A 252 -14.37 -17.44 -6.84
C GLN A 252 -13.82 -18.70 -7.50
N LYS A 253 -13.19 -18.58 -8.67
CA LYS A 253 -12.55 -19.69 -9.40
C LYS A 253 -11.22 -20.11 -8.80
N GLY A 254 -10.64 -19.26 -7.95
CA GLY A 254 -9.31 -19.47 -7.39
C GLY A 254 -8.17 -19.01 -8.29
N ASP A 255 -8.47 -18.18 -9.30
CA ASP A 255 -7.54 -17.60 -10.27
C ASP A 255 -6.86 -16.33 -9.72
N VAL A 256 -6.43 -16.37 -8.45
CA VAL A 256 -5.83 -15.22 -7.74
C VAL A 256 -4.32 -15.07 -7.95
N LEU A 257 -3.70 -16.01 -8.66
CA LEU A 257 -2.25 -16.04 -8.85
C LEU A 257 -1.85 -15.17 -10.03
N THR A 258 -0.80 -14.38 -9.85
CA THR A 258 -0.19 -13.64 -10.96
C THR A 258 0.34 -14.61 -12.02
N LYS A 259 0.37 -14.19 -13.29
CA LYS A 259 0.93 -15.00 -14.38
C LYS A 259 2.36 -15.46 -14.09
N GLU A 260 3.15 -14.64 -13.40
CA GLU A 260 4.50 -14.97 -12.97
C GLU A 260 4.53 -16.09 -11.93
N GLN A 261 3.59 -16.07 -10.96
CA GLN A 261 3.44 -17.14 -9.97
C GLN A 261 2.92 -18.44 -10.60
N GLN A 262 2.01 -18.34 -11.58
CA GLN A 262 1.52 -19.48 -12.36
C GLN A 262 2.66 -20.12 -13.18
N LEU A 263 3.47 -19.31 -13.87
CA LEU A 263 4.64 -19.79 -14.63
C LEU A 263 5.70 -20.40 -13.70
N ALA A 264 5.89 -19.84 -12.51
CA ALA A 264 6.79 -20.39 -11.51
C ALA A 264 6.30 -21.75 -10.97
N SER A 265 4.98 -21.94 -10.81
CA SER A 265 4.42 -23.23 -10.43
C SER A 265 4.46 -24.26 -11.56
N ASP A 266 4.41 -23.83 -12.81
CA ASP A 266 4.44 -24.74 -13.97
C ASP A 266 5.87 -25.24 -14.28
N GLY A 267 6.89 -24.43 -13.97
CA GLY A 267 8.30 -24.73 -14.28
C GLY A 267 9.06 -25.53 -13.22
N GLN A 268 8.60 -25.54 -11.97
CA GLN A 268 9.14 -26.37 -10.90
C GLN A 268 7.99 -27.12 -10.24
N ALA A 269 8.09 -28.44 -10.10
CA ALA A 269 7.06 -29.33 -9.54
C ALA A 269 6.73 -29.10 -8.04
N GLY A 270 6.95 -27.89 -7.52
CA GLY A 270 6.50 -27.46 -6.21
C GLY A 270 5.06 -26.95 -6.28
N SER A 271 4.12 -27.75 -5.79
CA SER A 271 2.77 -27.28 -5.49
C SER A 271 2.84 -26.03 -4.59
N ILE A 272 2.08 -24.98 -4.94
CA ILE A 272 1.98 -23.78 -4.11
C ILE A 272 1.43 -24.19 -2.75
N SER A 273 2.09 -23.79 -1.66
CA SER A 273 1.64 -24.14 -0.32
C SER A 273 0.21 -23.65 -0.06
N SER A 274 -0.60 -24.44 0.65
CA SER A 274 -1.98 -24.08 0.99
C SER A 274 -2.08 -22.74 1.73
N LEU A 275 -1.08 -22.42 2.57
CA LEU A 275 -0.98 -21.14 3.28
C LEU A 275 -0.76 -19.97 2.32
N THR A 276 0.15 -20.11 1.35
CA THR A 276 0.37 -19.09 0.31
C THR A 276 -0.91 -18.86 -0.48
N TYR A 277 -1.59 -19.93 -0.87
CA TYR A 277 -2.83 -19.84 -1.65
C TYR A 277 -3.95 -19.15 -0.87
N ALA A 278 -4.17 -19.52 0.39
CA ALA A 278 -5.14 -18.85 1.28
C ALA A 278 -4.80 -17.38 1.51
N SER A 279 -3.51 -17.06 1.67
CA SER A 279 -3.05 -15.68 1.85
C SER A 279 -3.32 -14.81 0.61
N GLN A 280 -3.19 -15.37 -0.60
CA GLN A 280 -3.50 -14.64 -1.83
C GLN A 280 -5.00 -14.36 -1.96
N HIS A 281 -5.86 -15.31 -1.59
CA HIS A 281 -7.32 -15.10 -1.58
C HIS A 281 -7.73 -13.96 -0.63
N LEU A 282 -7.19 -13.98 0.58
CA LEU A 282 -7.45 -12.92 1.56
C LEU A 282 -6.93 -11.56 1.08
N ARG A 283 -5.74 -11.51 0.48
CA ARG A 283 -5.16 -10.28 -0.06
C ARG A 283 -6.03 -9.68 -1.17
N GLU A 284 -6.48 -10.50 -2.10
CA GLU A 284 -7.32 -10.05 -3.21
C GLU A 284 -8.67 -9.52 -2.71
N LEU A 285 -9.31 -10.24 -1.78
CA LEU A 285 -10.57 -9.79 -1.16
C LEU A 285 -10.40 -8.45 -0.42
N LEU A 286 -9.32 -8.30 0.34
CA LEU A 286 -9.00 -7.03 1.02
C LEU A 286 -8.74 -5.91 0.01
N GLY A 287 -8.05 -6.21 -1.09
CA GLY A 287 -7.80 -5.25 -2.17
C GLY A 287 -9.11 -4.72 -2.77
N ILE A 288 -10.07 -5.61 -3.04
CA ILE A 288 -11.42 -5.23 -3.49
C ILE A 288 -12.11 -4.34 -2.45
N GLN A 289 -12.10 -4.74 -1.18
CA GLN A 289 -12.74 -3.97 -0.11
C GLN A 289 -12.16 -2.55 0.01
N LEU A 290 -10.83 -2.42 -0.02
CA LEU A 290 -10.16 -1.13 0.11
C LEU A 290 -10.47 -0.21 -1.06
N GLU A 291 -10.49 -0.75 -2.29
CA GLU A 291 -10.88 0.02 -3.48
C GLU A 291 -12.32 0.56 -3.35
N ILE A 292 -13.27 -0.28 -2.94
CA ILE A 292 -14.67 0.14 -2.75
C ILE A 292 -14.78 1.26 -1.72
N VAL A 293 -14.07 1.12 -0.58
CA VAL A 293 -14.05 2.13 0.48
C VAL A 293 -13.46 3.45 -0.03
N GLU A 294 -12.34 3.39 -0.75
CA GLU A 294 -11.69 4.57 -1.32
C GLU A 294 -12.60 5.28 -2.32
N VAL A 295 -13.20 4.54 -3.26
CA VAL A 295 -14.10 5.06 -4.29
C VAL A 295 -15.33 5.72 -3.67
N ASN A 296 -15.97 5.06 -2.69
CA ASN A 296 -17.13 5.61 -1.99
C ASN A 296 -16.77 6.84 -1.14
N SER A 297 -15.62 6.83 -0.49
CA SER A 297 -15.12 7.98 0.27
C SER A 297 -14.90 9.19 -0.63
N LYS A 298 -14.23 9.01 -1.77
CA LYS A 298 -14.03 10.06 -2.78
C LYS A 298 -15.37 10.57 -3.34
N ARG A 299 -16.30 9.66 -3.68
CA ARG A 299 -17.66 10.01 -4.12
C ARG A 299 -18.37 10.89 -3.11
N LYS A 300 -18.37 10.49 -1.84
CA LYS A 300 -19.02 11.25 -0.77
C LYS A 300 -18.43 12.65 -0.63
N ILE A 301 -17.11 12.76 -0.58
CA ILE A 301 -16.40 14.05 -0.53
C ILE A 301 -16.78 14.90 -1.74
N ALA A 302 -16.80 14.32 -2.94
CA ALA A 302 -17.13 15.04 -4.16
C ALA A 302 -18.58 15.56 -4.16
N LEU A 303 -19.54 14.76 -3.70
CA LEU A 303 -20.95 15.16 -3.58
C LEU A 303 -21.14 16.28 -2.55
N GLU A 304 -20.43 16.23 -1.43
CA GLU A 304 -20.46 17.28 -0.40
C GLU A 304 -19.83 18.58 -0.91
N ALA A 305 -18.67 18.49 -1.56
CA ALA A 305 -17.99 19.63 -2.18
C ALA A 305 -18.83 20.27 -3.29
N LYS A 306 -19.48 19.51 -4.16
CA LYS A 306 -20.39 20.07 -5.18
C LYS A 306 -21.57 20.84 -4.59
N LYS A 307 -22.03 20.50 -3.38
CA LYS A 307 -23.09 21.25 -2.69
C LYS A 307 -22.60 22.58 -2.10
N GLY A 308 -21.31 22.70 -1.78
CA GLY A 308 -20.80 23.81 -0.96
C GLY A 308 -19.66 24.65 -1.54
N SER A 309 -18.81 24.10 -2.41
CA SER A 309 -17.46 24.66 -2.67
C SER A 309 -17.19 25.10 -4.11
N GLY A 310 -18.20 25.14 -5.00
CA GLY A 310 -18.06 25.77 -6.31
C GLY A 310 -16.88 25.26 -7.16
N ILE A 311 -16.58 23.95 -7.10
CA ILE A 311 -15.52 23.29 -7.90
C ILE A 311 -15.60 23.77 -9.35
N LYS A 312 -14.57 24.48 -9.81
CA LYS A 312 -14.59 25.21 -11.08
C LYS A 312 -14.36 24.32 -12.30
N TYR A 313 -13.48 23.33 -12.15
CA TYR A 313 -13.08 22.41 -13.22
C TYR A 313 -13.53 20.99 -12.94
N ASN A 314 -13.99 20.29 -13.97
CA ASN A 314 -14.36 18.88 -13.92
C ASN A 314 -13.20 18.00 -14.37
N VAL A 315 -13.26 16.72 -13.99
CA VAL A 315 -12.36 15.71 -14.54
C VAL A 315 -12.64 15.58 -16.05
N GLY A 316 -11.57 15.65 -16.85
CA GLY A 316 -11.66 15.72 -18.31
C GLY A 316 -11.42 17.12 -18.89
N ASP A 317 -11.49 18.17 -18.07
CA ASP A 317 -11.24 19.53 -18.54
C ASP A 317 -9.74 19.74 -18.82
N VAL A 318 -9.45 20.47 -19.90
CA VAL A 318 -8.10 20.96 -20.20
C VAL A 318 -7.98 22.38 -19.66
N VAL A 319 -7.00 22.58 -18.79
CA VAL A 319 -6.72 23.85 -18.11
C VAL A 319 -5.33 24.36 -18.49
N ASN A 320 -5.11 25.66 -18.32
CA ASN A 320 -3.80 26.29 -18.43
C ASN A 320 -3.35 26.75 -17.04
N HIS A 321 -2.09 26.50 -16.69
CA HIS A 321 -1.51 26.97 -15.44
C HIS A 321 -1.08 28.43 -15.59
N THR A 322 -1.70 29.35 -14.85
CA THR A 322 -1.52 30.79 -15.02
C THR A 322 -0.10 31.28 -14.73
N HIS A 323 0.57 30.69 -13.72
CA HIS A 323 1.93 31.09 -13.36
C HIS A 323 3.04 30.48 -14.25
N PHE A 324 2.93 29.20 -14.62
CA PHE A 324 3.98 28.49 -15.37
C PHE A 324 3.68 28.34 -16.87
N GLY A 325 2.47 28.68 -17.32
CA GLY A 325 2.08 28.72 -18.73
C GLY A 325 1.90 27.36 -19.41
N PHE A 326 1.86 26.26 -18.66
CA PHE A 326 1.65 24.92 -19.23
C PHE A 326 0.18 24.50 -19.22
N ARG A 327 -0.23 23.76 -20.24
CA ARG A 327 -1.56 23.16 -20.34
C ARG A 327 -1.56 21.78 -19.68
N GLY A 328 -2.72 21.34 -19.19
CA GLY A 328 -2.85 20.00 -18.64
C GLY A 328 -4.30 19.53 -18.50
N LEU A 329 -4.45 18.22 -18.36
CA LEU A 329 -5.73 17.54 -18.17
C LEU A 329 -6.03 17.38 -16.68
N VAL A 330 -7.23 17.79 -16.25
CA VAL A 330 -7.74 17.52 -14.91
C VAL A 330 -8.11 16.04 -14.79
N VAL A 331 -7.42 15.30 -13.92
CA VAL A 331 -7.69 13.87 -13.67
C VAL A 331 -8.33 13.58 -12.30
N GLY A 332 -8.38 14.59 -11.43
CA GLY A 332 -9.00 14.50 -10.12
C GLY A 332 -8.88 15.82 -9.37
N TRP A 333 -9.54 15.92 -8.22
CA TRP A 333 -9.46 17.10 -7.36
C TRP A 333 -9.79 16.78 -5.91
N ASP A 334 -9.23 17.56 -5.00
CA ASP A 334 -9.54 17.53 -3.58
C ASP A 334 -10.14 18.89 -3.19
N PRO A 335 -11.22 18.93 -2.39
CA PRO A 335 -11.83 20.20 -1.98
C PRO A 335 -10.92 21.05 -1.09
N LYS A 336 -9.89 20.43 -0.49
CA LYS A 336 -8.82 21.05 0.30
C LYS A 336 -7.53 20.28 0.06
N PRO A 337 -6.35 20.90 0.19
CA PRO A 337 -5.09 20.20 0.00
C PRO A 337 -4.89 19.07 1.01
N LEU A 338 -4.42 17.92 0.54
CA LEU A 338 -4.08 16.76 1.39
C LEU A 338 -2.79 16.94 2.20
N PHE A 339 -1.97 17.93 1.84
CA PHE A 339 -0.68 18.22 2.46
C PHE A 339 -0.63 19.68 2.92
N ASP A 340 0.31 20.01 3.79
CA ASP A 340 0.59 21.41 4.10
C ASP A 340 1.32 22.07 2.93
N VAL A 341 0.60 22.90 2.20
CA VAL A 341 1.08 23.58 0.98
C VAL A 341 1.49 25.03 1.23
N ARG A 342 1.43 25.53 2.47
CA ARG A 342 1.63 26.96 2.79
C ARG A 342 2.97 27.53 2.31
N ASN A 343 4.01 26.70 2.26
CA ASN A 343 5.36 27.12 1.90
C ASN A 343 5.75 26.72 0.46
N TRP A 344 4.80 26.33 -0.39
CA TRP A 344 5.13 25.96 -1.76
C TRP A 344 5.38 27.22 -2.60
N ASP A 345 6.46 27.23 -3.38
CA ASP A 345 6.88 28.39 -4.19
C ASP A 345 5.78 28.86 -5.15
N GLY A 346 5.06 27.92 -5.77
CA GLY A 346 3.98 28.23 -6.72
C GLY A 346 2.69 28.77 -6.07
N LEU A 347 2.66 28.95 -4.75
CA LEU A 347 1.48 29.42 -4.00
C LEU A 347 1.75 30.71 -3.22
N GLN A 348 2.93 31.31 -3.34
CA GLN A 348 3.30 32.52 -2.58
C GLN A 348 2.39 33.73 -2.91
N HIS A 349 1.75 33.74 -4.08
CA HIS A 349 0.79 34.76 -4.50
C HIS A 349 -0.67 34.42 -4.20
N ILE A 350 -0.94 33.27 -3.58
CA ILE A 350 -2.30 32.80 -3.31
C ILE A 350 -2.61 32.99 -1.82
N ASP A 351 -3.64 33.76 -1.52
CA ASP A 351 -4.13 33.92 -0.15
C ASP A 351 -4.82 32.63 0.32
N ASN A 352 -4.50 32.20 1.54
CA ASN A 352 -5.08 31.04 2.23
C ASN A 352 -5.20 29.77 1.35
N PRO A 353 -4.09 29.23 0.80
CA PRO A 353 -4.14 28.09 -0.09
C PRO A 353 -4.71 26.83 0.58
N MET A 354 -4.63 26.73 1.91
CA MET A 354 -5.19 25.60 2.68
C MET A 354 -6.73 25.52 2.65
N GLU A 355 -7.41 26.56 2.20
CA GLU A 355 -8.88 26.62 2.14
C GLU A 355 -9.43 26.46 0.72
N LYS A 356 -8.56 26.32 -0.28
CA LYS A 356 -8.92 26.26 -1.70
C LYS A 356 -8.90 24.83 -2.24
N PRO A 357 -9.69 24.54 -3.29
CA PRO A 357 -9.59 23.26 -4.00
C PRO A 357 -8.23 23.08 -4.65
N PHE A 358 -7.78 21.83 -4.72
CA PHE A 358 -6.58 21.42 -5.43
C PHE A 358 -6.92 20.39 -6.49
N TYR A 359 -6.21 20.45 -7.61
CA TYR A 359 -6.43 19.63 -8.78
C TYR A 359 -5.21 18.76 -9.07
N HIS A 360 -5.48 17.51 -9.44
CA HIS A 360 -4.50 16.60 -10.00
C HIS A 360 -4.49 16.79 -11.51
N ILE A 361 -3.38 17.31 -12.05
CA ILE A 361 -3.23 17.71 -13.45
C ILE A 361 -2.16 16.85 -14.12
N ILE A 362 -2.47 16.19 -15.24
CA ILE A 362 -1.46 15.61 -16.14
C ILE A 362 -1.06 16.69 -17.14
N PRO A 363 0.17 17.25 -17.06
CA PRO A 363 0.57 18.33 -17.94
C PRO A 363 0.90 17.83 -19.35
N ASP A 364 0.76 18.70 -20.35
CA ASP A 364 1.23 18.45 -21.72
C ASP A 364 2.76 18.20 -21.72
N GLN A 365 3.18 17.15 -22.42
CA GLN A 365 4.58 16.74 -22.45
C GLN A 365 5.48 17.80 -23.09
N ASN A 366 5.01 18.48 -24.15
CA ASN A 366 5.81 19.49 -24.85
C ASN A 366 5.91 20.76 -24.01
N ASP A 367 4.81 21.21 -23.41
CA ASP A 367 4.80 22.36 -22.51
C ASP A 367 5.71 22.11 -21.30
N CYS A 368 5.78 20.87 -20.80
CA CYS A 368 6.71 20.51 -19.73
C CYS A 368 8.19 20.56 -20.15
N VAL A 369 8.50 20.10 -21.36
CA VAL A 369 9.86 20.16 -21.89
C VAL A 369 10.30 21.62 -22.03
N GLU A 370 9.41 22.49 -22.51
CA GLU A 370 9.67 23.93 -22.63
C GLU A 370 9.82 24.60 -21.26
N ALA A 371 8.87 24.41 -20.35
CA ALA A 371 8.85 25.08 -19.05
C ALA A 371 9.87 24.53 -18.05
N PHE A 372 10.18 23.22 -18.11
CA PHE A 372 10.94 22.52 -17.07
C PHE A 372 12.14 21.71 -17.58
N GLY A 373 12.41 21.73 -18.89
CA GLY A 373 13.53 20.98 -19.49
C GLY A 373 13.34 19.46 -19.52
N GLY A 374 12.11 18.95 -19.34
CA GLY A 374 11.82 17.52 -19.46
C GLY A 374 10.39 17.14 -19.09
N PRO A 375 9.97 15.89 -19.39
CA PRO A 375 8.64 15.39 -19.06
C PRO A 375 8.40 15.38 -17.55
N ARG A 376 7.14 15.56 -17.16
CA ARG A 376 6.69 15.55 -15.76
C ARG A 376 5.43 14.69 -15.63
N GLY A 377 5.30 13.99 -14.51
CA GLY A 377 4.08 13.28 -14.14
C GLY A 377 3.00 14.23 -13.62
N VAL A 378 2.01 13.65 -12.93
CA VAL A 378 0.89 14.38 -12.31
C VAL A 378 1.39 15.52 -11.42
N ARG A 379 0.74 16.69 -11.53
CA ARG A 379 0.96 17.88 -10.71
C ARG A 379 -0.23 18.12 -9.79
N TYR A 380 0.04 18.63 -8.60
CA TYR A 380 -0.98 19.03 -7.64
C TYR A 380 -1.06 20.56 -7.58
N VAL A 381 -2.14 21.12 -8.09
CA VAL A 381 -2.23 22.56 -8.43
C VAL A 381 -3.46 23.20 -7.76
N CYS A 382 -3.28 24.35 -7.11
CA CYS A 382 -4.39 25.11 -6.54
C CYS A 382 -5.33 25.65 -7.63
N GLU A 383 -6.64 25.70 -7.38
CA GLU A 383 -7.64 26.22 -8.32
C GLU A 383 -7.29 27.61 -8.89
N ASP A 384 -6.77 28.51 -8.06
CA ASP A 384 -6.41 29.89 -8.45
C ASP A 384 -5.24 29.97 -9.44
N ASN A 385 -4.45 28.90 -9.54
CA ASN A 385 -3.38 28.78 -10.53
C ASN A 385 -3.86 28.23 -11.87
N LEU A 386 -5.17 27.99 -12.02
CA LEU A 386 -5.74 27.40 -13.22
C LEU A 386 -6.69 28.37 -13.91
N GLU A 387 -6.65 28.34 -15.24
CA GLU A 387 -7.63 28.97 -16.12
C GLU A 387 -8.13 27.94 -17.14
N ALA A 388 -9.33 28.16 -17.69
CA ALA A 388 -9.84 27.28 -18.74
C ALA A 388 -8.97 27.44 -19.99
N CYS A 389 -8.59 26.32 -20.63
CA CYS A 389 -7.79 26.37 -21.84
C CYS A 389 -8.66 26.75 -23.05
N ASP A 390 -8.16 27.69 -23.86
CA ASP A 390 -8.75 28.10 -25.13
C ASP A 390 -8.95 26.89 -26.05
N GLU A 391 -10.06 26.84 -26.79
CA GLU A 391 -10.43 25.68 -27.62
C GLU A 391 -9.35 25.27 -28.61
N GLU A 392 -8.68 26.25 -29.23
CA GLU A 392 -7.56 26.04 -30.16
C GLU A 392 -6.34 25.39 -29.51
N ARG A 393 -6.19 25.56 -28.20
CA ARG A 393 -5.05 25.08 -27.41
C ARG A 393 -5.36 23.81 -26.62
N ARG A 394 -6.59 23.27 -26.68
CA ARG A 394 -6.96 22.03 -25.95
C ARG A 394 -6.29 20.77 -26.49
N SER A 395 -5.68 20.83 -27.67
CA SER A 395 -4.90 19.70 -28.17
C SER A 395 -3.58 19.57 -27.42
N ILE A 396 -3.57 18.62 -26.48
CA ILE A 396 -2.41 18.28 -25.66
C ILE A 396 -1.94 16.83 -25.92
N SER A 397 -0.65 16.59 -25.72
CA SER A 397 0.02 15.29 -25.76
C SER A 397 0.29 14.85 -24.33
N ILE A 398 -0.43 13.83 -23.88
CA ILE A 398 -0.35 13.29 -22.52
C ILE A 398 -0.24 11.76 -22.54
N GLU A 399 0.43 11.21 -21.53
CA GLU A 399 0.40 9.79 -21.20
C GLU A 399 -0.65 9.59 -20.10
N ALA A 400 -1.92 9.46 -20.51
CA ALA A 400 -3.01 9.14 -19.59
C ALA A 400 -3.07 7.63 -19.31
N GLU A 401 -3.57 7.27 -18.13
CA GLU A 401 -3.83 5.87 -17.77
C GLU A 401 -4.83 5.20 -18.73
N SER A 402 -4.87 3.87 -18.72
CA SER A 402 -5.82 3.12 -19.53
C SER A 402 -7.27 3.50 -19.23
N GLY A 403 -8.08 3.68 -20.27
CA GLY A 403 -9.53 3.95 -20.15
C GLY A 403 -9.95 5.36 -20.54
N TRP A 404 -9.02 6.32 -20.57
CA TRP A 404 -9.27 7.65 -21.12
C TRP A 404 -9.53 7.59 -22.63
N LYS A 405 -10.58 8.26 -23.08
CA LYS A 405 -10.95 8.35 -24.51
C LYS A 405 -10.90 9.80 -24.96
N ARG A 406 -10.59 10.04 -26.23
CA ARG A 406 -10.63 11.39 -26.83
C ARG A 406 -11.74 11.44 -27.86
N HIS A 407 -12.69 12.35 -27.67
CA HIS A 407 -13.81 12.56 -28.58
C HIS A 407 -13.92 14.04 -28.92
N GLU A 408 -13.78 14.39 -30.21
CA GLU A 408 -13.92 15.78 -30.70
C GLU A 408 -13.06 16.80 -29.91
N GLY A 409 -11.83 16.41 -29.55
CA GLY A 409 -10.92 17.28 -28.80
C GLY A 409 -11.18 17.34 -27.29
N THR A 410 -12.23 16.68 -26.79
CA THR A 410 -12.54 16.56 -25.35
C THR A 410 -12.05 15.22 -24.82
N PHE A 411 -11.53 15.22 -23.59
CA PHE A 411 -11.13 14.00 -22.89
C PHE A 411 -12.31 13.46 -22.09
N VAL A 412 -12.67 12.21 -22.39
CA VAL A 412 -13.72 11.47 -21.68
C VAL A 412 -13.04 10.65 -20.59
N PRO A 413 -13.30 10.94 -19.31
CA PRO A 413 -12.71 10.16 -18.22
C PRO A 413 -13.26 8.74 -18.19
N PRO A 414 -12.49 7.79 -17.64
CA PRO A 414 -13.01 6.46 -17.33
C PRO A 414 -14.21 6.54 -16.38
N SER A 415 -15.08 5.53 -16.45
CA SER A 415 -16.30 5.49 -15.63
C SER A 415 -16.01 5.53 -14.11
N SER A 416 -14.89 4.95 -13.67
CA SER A 416 -14.44 4.98 -12.28
C SER A 416 -14.20 6.40 -11.77
N LEU A 417 -13.52 7.26 -12.54
CA LEU A 417 -13.27 8.65 -12.18
C LEU A 417 -14.55 9.49 -12.28
N THR A 418 -15.39 9.21 -13.28
CA THR A 418 -16.70 9.85 -13.44
C THR A 418 -17.56 9.64 -12.20
N TYR A 419 -17.60 8.38 -11.71
CA TYR A 419 -18.25 8.03 -10.45
C TYR A 419 -17.59 8.76 -9.28
N GLN A 420 -16.28 8.62 -9.07
CA GLN A 420 -15.59 9.22 -7.92
C GLN A 420 -15.81 10.73 -7.78
N TYR A 421 -15.80 11.51 -8.87
CA TYR A 421 -15.82 12.98 -8.82
C TYR A 421 -17.19 13.60 -9.11
N GLY A 422 -18.26 12.83 -8.95
CA GLY A 422 -19.61 13.40 -8.83
C GLY A 422 -20.26 13.79 -10.15
N SER A 423 -19.70 13.41 -11.31
CA SER A 423 -20.49 13.47 -12.54
C SER A 423 -21.56 12.39 -12.45
N ASP A 424 -22.77 12.67 -12.95
CA ASP A 424 -23.79 11.63 -13.09
C ASP A 424 -23.16 10.55 -14.00
N PRO A 425 -22.95 9.31 -13.52
CA PRO A 425 -22.33 8.27 -14.34
C PRO A 425 -23.17 7.94 -15.58
N GLY A 426 -24.37 8.51 -15.70
CA GLY A 426 -25.40 8.05 -16.62
C GLY A 426 -25.96 6.70 -16.19
N ASP A 427 -25.54 6.20 -15.02
CA ASP A 427 -26.16 5.06 -14.37
C ASP A 427 -27.33 5.53 -13.52
N ASP A 428 -28.39 4.74 -13.50
CA ASP A 428 -29.60 4.91 -12.69
C ASP A 428 -29.35 4.68 -11.18
N GLY A 429 -28.17 5.07 -10.70
CA GLY A 429 -27.68 4.88 -9.34
C GLY A 429 -27.35 3.43 -8.98
N VAL A 430 -27.28 2.53 -9.97
CA VAL A 430 -26.98 1.10 -9.73
C VAL A 430 -25.59 0.91 -9.14
N THR A 431 -24.57 1.63 -9.64
CA THR A 431 -23.21 1.55 -9.08
C THR A 431 -23.19 1.93 -7.62
N GLU A 432 -23.89 2.99 -7.25
CA GLU A 432 -23.99 3.40 -5.85
C GLU A 432 -24.67 2.33 -5.00
N ARG A 433 -25.80 1.76 -5.45
CA ARG A 433 -26.49 0.69 -4.70
C ARG A 433 -25.63 -0.56 -4.53
N CYS A 434 -24.86 -0.95 -5.55
CA CYS A 434 -23.97 -2.10 -5.50
C CYS A 434 -22.81 -1.88 -4.51
N LEU A 435 -22.19 -0.70 -4.51
CA LEU A 435 -21.00 -0.44 -3.70
C LEU A 435 -21.29 -0.15 -2.22
N TYR A 436 -22.53 0.23 -1.87
CA TYR A 436 -22.92 0.50 -0.48
C TYR A 436 -23.51 -0.70 0.26
N ARG A 437 -23.94 -1.74 -0.46
CA ARG A 437 -24.43 -2.99 0.13
C ARG A 437 -23.27 -3.91 0.48
#